data_AF-A0A081R4T4-F1
#
_entry.id   AF-A0A081R4T4-F1
#
_cell.length_a   1.000
_cell.length_b   1.000
_cell.length_c   1.000
_cell.angle_alpha   90.00
_cell.angle_beta   90.00
_cell.angle_gamma   90.00
#
_symmetry.space_group_name_H-M   'P 1'
#
loop_
_entity.id
_entity.type
_entity.pdbx_description
1 polymer ?
#
loop_
_entity_poly.entity_id
_entity_poly.type
_entity_poly.pdbx_seq_one_letter_code
_entity_poly.pdbx_strand_id
1 'polypeptide(L)' 'MDGLSFGYRVREARGVSPRELLELEVVEVSVVTHPMQDLARVIAVEGGEQSPSSNFA' A
#
# COMPACT_ATOMS: atom_id res chain seq x y z
N MET A 1 10.17 12.15 12.85
CA MET A 1 10.66 10.97 12.11
C MET A 1 9.43 10.46 11.41
N ASP A 2 9.31 10.83 10.14
CA ASP A 2 8.11 10.54 9.37
C ASP A 2 8.32 9.12 8.83
N GLY A 3 7.45 8.18 9.21
CA GLY A 3 7.62 6.77 8.87
C GLY A 3 7.48 6.56 7.36
N LEU A 4 8.50 6.03 6.71
CA LEU A 4 8.44 5.68 5.29
C LEU A 4 7.55 4.44 5.09
N SER A 5 6.43 4.60 4.40
CA SER A 5 5.53 3.51 4.04
C SER A 5 5.59 3.23 2.54
N PHE A 6 5.90 2.00 2.15
CA PHE A 6 5.85 1.53 0.76
C PHE A 6 5.38 0.07 0.70
N GLY A 7 4.76 -0.32 -0.42
CA GLY A 7 4.39 -1.71 -0.68
C GLY A 7 5.61 -2.54 -1.06
N TYR A 8 5.76 -3.73 -0.47
CA TYR A 8 6.84 -4.66 -0.78
C TYR A 8 6.39 -6.11 -0.61
N ARG A 9 7.09 -7.03 -1.28
CA ARG A 9 7.01 -8.46 -1.02
C ARG A 9 8.27 -8.91 -0.29
N VAL A 10 8.09 -9.63 0.82
CA VAL A 10 9.21 -10.24 1.53
C VAL A 10 9.65 -11.51 0.81
N ARG A 11 10.96 -11.63 0.55
CA ARG A 11 11.60 -12.87 0.06
C ARG A 11 12.29 -13.60 1.19
N GLU A 12 13.01 -12.87 2.04
CA GLU A 12 13.67 -13.42 3.23
C GLU A 12 13.49 -12.49 4.44
N ALA A 13 13.21 -13.09 5.60
CA ALA A 13 13.15 -12.38 6.87
C ALA A 13 13.45 -13.32 8.04
N ARG A 14 13.91 -12.75 9.16
CA ARG A 14 14.19 -13.50 10.40
C ARG A 14 13.67 -12.76 11.63
N GLY A 15 13.55 -13.49 12.74
CA GLY A 15 12.98 -12.97 13.98
C GLY A 15 11.46 -12.85 13.92
N VAL A 16 10.86 -12.52 15.07
CA VAL A 16 9.40 -12.43 15.23
C VAL A 16 8.98 -11.06 15.76
N SER A 17 9.74 -10.51 16.72
CA SER A 17 9.47 -9.20 17.31
C SER A 17 10.75 -8.63 17.96
N PRO A 18 11.58 -7.84 17.25
CA PRO A 18 11.35 -7.33 15.89
C PRO A 18 11.63 -8.40 14.82
N ARG A 19 10.98 -8.22 13.67
CA ARG A 19 11.26 -8.98 12.45
C ARG A 19 12.22 -8.16 11.59
N GLU A 20 13.35 -8.75 11.22
CA GLU A 20 14.32 -8.16 10.29
C GLU A 20 14.03 -8.64 8.87
N LEU A 21 13.93 -7.70 7.92
CA LEU A 21 13.64 -7.95 6.52
C LEU A 21 14.98 -7.94 5.74
N LEU A 22 15.45 -9.12 5.34
CA LEU A 22 16.77 -9.29 4.73
C LEU A 22 16.73 -9.09 3.21
N GLU A 23 15.61 -9.45 2.58
CA GLU A 23 15.42 -9.33 1.14
C GLU A 23 13.98 -8.93 0.80
N LEU A 24 13.84 -7.83 0.06
CA LEU A 24 12.57 -7.23 -0.34
C LEU A 24 12.52 -7.02 -1.85
N GLU A 25 11.36 -7.31 -2.42
CA GLU A 25 11.00 -6.97 -3.80
C GLU A 25 10.00 -5.81 -3.78
N VAL A 26 10.36 -4.68 -4.40
CA VAL A 26 9.44 -3.56 -4.60
C VAL A 26 8.59 -3.86 -5.81
N VAL A 27 7.27 -3.73 -5.64
CA VAL A 27 6.30 -4.04 -6.70
C VAL A 27 5.45 -2.81 -6.98
N GLU A 28 5.29 -2.49 -8.26
CA GLU A 28 4.27 -1.55 -8.70
C GLU A 28 2.90 -2.24 -8.61
N VAL A 29 1.93 -1.57 -7.97
CA VAL A 29 0.57 -2.08 -7.83
C VAL A 29 -0.38 -1.10 -8.47
N SER A 30 -1.04 -1.53 -9.55
CA SER A 30 -2.14 -0.78 -10.14
C SER A 30 -3.43 -1.07 -9.39
N VAL A 31 -4.14 -0.02 -8.96
CA VAL A 31 -5.49 -0.15 -8.40
C VAL A 31 -6.49 -0.12 -9.55
N VAL A 32 -7.36 -1.13 -9.61
CA VAL A 32 -8.44 -1.19 -10.60
C VAL A 32 -9.65 -0.37 -10.14
N THR A 33 -10.39 0.20 -11.09
CA THR A 33 -11.58 1.02 -10.81
C THR A 33 -12.66 0.27 -10.02
N HIS A 34 -12.86 -1.01 -10.35
CA HIS A 34 -13.88 -1.87 -9.75
C HIS A 34 -13.23 -3.10 -9.09
N PRO A 35 -13.02 -3.10 -7.77
CA PRO A 35 -12.42 -4.24 -7.08
C PRO A 35 -13.42 -5.41 -7.01
N MET A 36 -12.91 -6.65 -7.10
CA MET A 36 -13.74 -7.86 -6.94
C MET A 36 -14.24 -8.08 -5.50
N GLN A 37 -13.74 -7.31 -4.53
CA GLN A 37 -14.24 -7.26 -3.17
C GLN A 37 -15.03 -5.98 -3.01
N ASP A 38 -16.34 -6.09 -2.83
CA ASP A 38 -17.29 -4.96 -2.86
C ASP A 38 -16.93 -3.80 -1.92
N LEU A 39 -16.26 -4.09 -0.80
CA LEU A 39 -15.90 -3.09 0.20
C LEU A 39 -14.45 -2.59 0.12
N ALA A 40 -13.67 -3.07 -0.85
CA ALA A 40 -12.28 -2.66 -0.99
C ALA A 40 -12.21 -1.20 -1.48
N ARG A 41 -11.47 -0.36 -0.76
CA ARG A 41 -11.27 1.06 -1.08
C ARG A 41 -9.95 1.57 -0.53
N VAL A 42 -9.39 2.58 -1.16
CA VAL A 42 -8.25 3.33 -0.63
C VAL A 42 -8.74 4.21 0.52
N ILE A 43 -8.17 4.01 1.71
CA ILE A 43 -8.59 4.72 2.93
C ILE A 43 -7.78 5.99 3.22
N ALA A 44 -6.59 6.11 2.63
CA ALA A 44 -5.69 7.25 2.80
C ALA A 44 -4.69 7.32 1.63
N VAL A 45 -4.29 8.54 1.27
CA VAL A 45 -3.22 8.84 0.31
C VAL A 45 -2.42 10.01 0.89
N GLU A 46 -1.10 9.91 0.96
CA GLU A 46 -0.24 11.04 1.32
C GLU A 46 -0.02 11.97 0.13
N GLY A 47 0.02 13.28 0.38
CA GLY A 47 0.30 14.30 -0.65
C GLY A 47 -0.86 14.66 -1.58
N GLY A 48 -2.04 14.07 -1.38
CA GLY A 48 -3.24 14.46 -2.11
C GLY A 48 -3.88 15.69 -1.52
N GLU A 49 -3.81 16.82 -2.23
CA GLU A 49 -4.81 17.88 -2.08
C GLU A 49 -6.17 17.22 -2.30
N GLN A 50 -7.05 17.26 -1.29
CA GLN A 50 -8.40 16.68 -1.38
C GLN A 50 -9.16 17.39 -2.51
N SER A 51 -9.06 16.85 -3.73
CA SER A 51 -9.94 17.24 -4.82
C SER A 51 -11.34 16.72 -4.50
N PRO A 52 -12.38 17.57 -4.57
CA PRO A 52 -13.72 17.17 -4.16
C PRO A 52 -14.22 16.07 -5.08
N SER A 53 -14.56 14.92 -4.48
CA SER A 53 -15.38 13.84 -5.03
C SER A 53 -15.25 13.61 -6.55
N SER A 54 -14.25 12.84 -6.97
CA SER A 54 -14.32 12.15 -8.27
C SER A 54 -15.26 10.95 -8.12
N ASN A 55 -16.48 11.08 -8.66
CA ASN A 55 -17.36 9.95 -8.94
C ASN A 55 -16.68 9.08 -10.00
N PHE A 56 -15.98 8.03 -9.57
CA PHE A 56 -15.49 6.99 -10.46
C PHE A 56 -16.69 6.12 -10.87
N ALA A 57 -17.11 6.29 -12.12
CA ALA A 57 -18.03 5.42 -12.85
C ALA A 57 -17.31 4.21 -13.45
#